data_AF-A0A8J3BJY7-F1
#
_entry.id   AF-A0A8J3BJY7-F1
#
_cell.length_a   1.000
_cell.length_b   1.000
_cell.length_c   1.000
_cell.angle_alpha   90.00
_cell.angle_beta   90.00
_cell.angle_gamma   90.00
#
_symmetry.space_group_name_H-M   'P 1'
#
loop_
_entity.id
_entity.type
_entity.pdbx_description
1 polymer ?
#
loop_
_entity_poly.entity_id
_entity_poly.type
_entity_poly.pdbx_seq_one_letter_code
_entity_poly.pdbx_strand_id
1 'polypeptide(L)'
;MSVPQFIGWAACILCTSAFLLDYLAPTPPGGFSWLWFALFTPGITLWAVQALMLDNAPLVAANFIVVVVLLHKSYRILRPLPQAASETEPRHAEVR
;
A
#
# COMPACT_ATOMS: atom_id res chain seq x y z
N MET A 1 -22.24 7.49 -22.35
CA MET A 1 -21.14 7.95 -21.47
C MET A 1 -20.53 9.18 -22.09
N SER A 2 -20.41 10.30 -21.36
CA SER A 2 -19.77 11.51 -21.90
C SER A 2 -18.25 11.39 -21.88
N VAL A 3 -17.55 12.18 -22.71
CA VAL A 3 -16.07 12.18 -22.76
C VAL A 3 -15.44 12.45 -21.37
N PRO A 4 -15.91 13.42 -20.57
CA PRO A 4 -15.37 13.65 -19.22
C PRO A 4 -15.56 12.45 -18.29
N GLN A 5 -16.70 11.76 -18.37
CA GLN A 5 -16.96 10.55 -17.57
C GLN A 5 -16.01 9.42 -17.96
N PHE A 6 -15.80 9.20 -19.25
CA PHE A 6 -14.86 8.18 -19.73
C PHE A 6 -13.45 8.44 -19.22
N ILE A 7 -12.97 9.69 -19.33
CA ILE A 7 -11.64 10.08 -18.85
C ILE A 7 -11.52 9.86 -17.33
N GLY A 8 -12.54 10.24 -16.56
CA GLY A 8 -12.57 10.04 -15.11
C GLY A 8 -12.46 8.56 -14.72
N TRP A 9 -13.22 7.68 -15.39
CA TRP A 9 -13.15 6.24 -15.16
C TRP A 9 -11.81 5.65 -15.56
N ALA A 10 -11.27 6.02 -16.73
CA ALA A 10 -9.96 5.57 -17.17
C ALA A 10 -8.86 5.98 -16.18
N ALA A 11 -8.88 7.23 -15.71
CA ALA A 11 -7.94 7.71 -14.70
C ALA A 11 -8.05 6.93 -13.38
N CYS A 12 -9.27 6.66 -12.91
CA CYS A 12 -9.50 5.88 -11.69
C CYS A 12 -8.92 4.45 -11.81
N ILE A 13 -9.17 3.79 -12.95
CA ILE A 13 -8.67 2.43 -13.21
C ILE A 13 -7.14 2.43 -13.26
N LEU A 14 -6.54 3.34 -14.03
CA LEU A 14 -5.10 3.41 -14.20
C LEU A 14 -4.39 3.68 -12.87
N CYS A 15 -4.82 4.70 -12.11
CA CYS A 15 -4.22 5.02 -10.81
C CYS A 15 -4.37 3.87 -9.81
N THR A 16 -5.56 3.27 -9.70
CA THR A 16 -5.79 2.17 -8.76
C THR A 16 -4.94 0.94 -9.12
N SER A 17 -4.86 0.62 -10.41
CA SER A 17 -4.06 -0.50 -10.90
C SER A 17 -2.56 -0.32 -10.63
N ALA A 18 -2.03 0.91 -10.74
CA ALA A 18 -0.64 1.20 -10.41
C ALA A 18 -0.30 0.87 -8.95
N PHE A 19 -1.16 1.27 -8.00
CA PHE A 19 -1.00 0.92 -6.59
C PHE A 19 -1.17 -0.57 -6.32
N LEU A 20 -2.08 -1.24 -7.03
CA LEU A 20 -2.27 -2.68 -6.89
C LEU A 20 -1.05 -3.45 -7.38
N LEU A 21 -0.46 -3.06 -8.52
CA LEU A 21 0.77 -3.65 -9.04
C LEU A 21 1.95 -3.42 -8.09
N ASP A 22 2.11 -2.20 -7.57
CA ASP A 22 3.13 -1.91 -6.56
C ASP A 22 2.93 -2.70 -5.25
N TYR A 23 1.68 -2.98 -4.86
CA TYR A 23 1.36 -3.80 -3.70
C TYR A 23 1.72 -5.29 -3.88
N LEU A 24 1.57 -5.80 -5.11
CA LEU A 24 1.94 -7.16 -5.47
C LEU A 24 3.45 -7.32 -5.65
N ALA A 25 4.15 -6.24 -6.01
CA ALA A 25 5.60 -6.26 -6.15
C ALA A 25 6.31 -6.45 -4.80
N PRO A 26 7.39 -7.26 -4.74
CA PRO A 26 8.19 -7.40 -3.54
C PRO A 26 8.85 -6.07 -3.19
N THR A 27 8.73 -5.66 -1.93
CA THR A 27 9.35 -4.43 -1.43
C THR A 27 10.75 -4.77 -0.91
N PRO A 28 11.84 -4.23 -1.50
CA PRO A 28 13.19 -4.48 -1.01
C PRO A 28 13.40 -3.83 0.37
N PRO A 29 14.37 -4.32 1.17
CA PRO A 29 14.72 -3.69 2.45
C PRO A 29 15.05 -2.20 2.26
N GLY A 30 14.41 -1.33 3.04
CA GLY A 30 14.58 0.13 2.91
C GLY A 30 13.90 0.76 1.69
N GLY A 31 13.24 -0.01 0.82
CA GLY A 31 12.56 0.48 -0.37
C GLY A 31 11.24 1.22 -0.09
N PHE A 32 10.76 1.22 1.15
CA PHE A 32 9.52 1.89 1.54
C PHE A 32 9.82 3.23 2.21
N SER A 33 9.40 4.33 1.57
CA SER A 33 9.53 5.67 2.12
C SER A 33 8.37 5.98 3.07
N TRP A 34 8.64 5.98 4.37
CA TRP A 34 7.68 6.35 5.41
C TRP A 34 7.21 7.80 5.30
N LEU A 35 8.09 8.72 4.86
CA LEU A 35 7.74 10.11 4.63
C LEU A 35 6.72 10.25 3.50
N TRP A 36 6.95 9.57 2.38
CA TRP A 36 6.00 9.57 1.26
C TRP A 36 4.65 9.01 1.70
N PHE A 37 4.64 7.88 2.42
CA PHE A 37 3.41 7.27 2.94
C PHE A 37 2.65 8.22 3.88
N ALA A 38 3.36 8.89 4.78
CA ALA A 38 2.77 9.82 5.76
C ALA A 38 2.16 11.07 5.10
N LEU A 39 2.70 11.53 3.99
CA LEU A 39 2.17 12.67 3.24
C LEU A 39 1.05 12.26 2.27
N PHE A 40 1.23 11.12 1.58
CA PHE A 40 0.31 10.69 0.53
C PHE A 40 -1.00 10.12 1.09
N THR A 41 -0.94 9.32 2.16
CA THR A 41 -2.13 8.65 2.72
C THR A 41 -3.20 9.63 3.23
N PRO A 42 -2.88 10.69 3.97
CA PRO A 42 -3.86 11.71 4.32
C PRO A 42 -4.42 12.43 3.10
N GLY A 43 -3.58 12.75 2.11
CA GLY A 43 -4.00 13.39 0.87
C GLY A 43 -5.03 12.56 0.11
N ILE A 44 -4.76 11.28 -0.14
CA ILE A 44 -5.69 10.40 -0.85
C ILE A 44 -6.96 10.11 -0.04
N THR A 45 -6.87 10.12 1.30
CA THR A 45 -8.04 10.02 2.19
C THR A 45 -8.93 11.26 2.05
N LEU A 46 -8.36 12.46 2.04
CA LEU A 46 -9.10 13.70 1.80
C LEU A 46 -9.74 13.72 0.41
N TRP A 47 -9.07 13.17 -0.60
CA TRP A 47 -9.65 12.98 -1.94
C TRP A 47 -10.87 12.05 -1.93
N ALA A 48 -10.85 10.97 -1.16
CA ALA A 48 -12.03 10.11 -0.99
C ALA A 48 -13.21 10.87 -0.36
N VAL A 49 -12.94 11.69 0.67
CA VAL A 49 -13.95 12.55 1.30
C VAL A 49 -14.50 13.57 0.30
N GLN A 50 -13.64 14.22 -0.47
CA GLN A 50 -14.10 15.17 -1.49
C GLN A 50 -14.91 14.50 -2.59
N ALA A 51 -14.56 13.27 -2.98
CA ALA A 51 -15.33 12.50 -3.95
C ALA A 51 -16.74 12.16 -3.44
N LEU A 52 -16.90 11.90 -2.13
CA LEU A 52 -18.21 11.74 -1.50
C LEU A 52 -19.03 13.04 -1.59
N MET A 53 -18.42 14.19 -1.33
CA MET A 53 -19.10 15.49 -1.45
C MET A 53 -19.54 15.84 -2.88
N LEU A 54 -18.92 15.21 -3.88
CA LEU A 54 -19.23 15.38 -5.30
C LEU A 54 -20.15 14.27 -5.85
N ASP A 55 -20.66 13.38 -5.00
CA ASP A 55 -21.43 12.19 -5.39
C ASP A 55 -20.76 11.35 -6.50
N ASN A 56 -19.42 11.33 -6.51
CA ASN A 56 -18.63 10.66 -7.54
C ASN A 56 -18.20 9.27 -7.06
N ALA A 57 -19.15 8.32 -7.08
CA ALA A 57 -18.93 6.94 -6.64
C ALA A 57 -17.66 6.25 -7.23
N PRO A 58 -17.34 6.39 -8.53
CA PRO A 58 -16.11 5.83 -9.10
C PRO A 58 -14.84 6.33 -8.41
N LEU A 59 -14.79 7.64 -8.16
CA LEU A 59 -13.66 8.28 -7.52
C LEU A 59 -13.57 7.92 -6.03
N VAL A 60 -14.72 7.79 -5.34
CA VAL A 60 -14.76 7.29 -3.96
C VAL A 60 -14.17 5.89 -3.89
N ALA A 61 -14.63 4.97 -4.74
CA ALA A 61 -14.18 3.58 -4.75
C ALA A 61 -12.68 3.47 -5.03
N ALA A 62 -12.18 4.21 -6.04
CA ALA A 62 -10.75 4.22 -6.39
C ALA A 62 -9.87 4.68 -5.23
N ASN A 63 -10.19 5.84 -4.63
CA ASN A 63 -9.40 6.36 -3.51
C ASN A 63 -9.47 5.46 -2.27
N PHE A 64 -10.64 4.89 -1.98
CA PHE A 64 -10.80 3.96 -0.86
C PHE A 64 -9.95 2.69 -1.03
N ILE A 65 -9.94 2.09 -2.23
CA ILE A 65 -9.09 0.93 -2.53
C ILE A 65 -7.61 1.28 -2.31
N VAL A 66 -7.17 2.45 -2.80
CA VAL A 66 -5.77 2.89 -2.65
C VAL A 66 -5.41 3.07 -1.16
N VAL A 67 -6.28 3.66 -0.34
CA VAL A 67 -6.06 3.80 1.11
C VAL A 67 -5.87 2.42 1.75
N VAL A 68 -6.79 1.47 1.48
CA VAL A 68 -6.71 0.11 2.05
C VAL A 68 -5.43 -0.59 1.63
N VAL A 69 -5.05 -0.49 0.36
CA VAL A 69 -3.82 -1.09 -0.18
C VAL A 69 -2.58 -0.52 0.53
N LEU A 70 -2.51 0.80 0.71
CA LEU A 70 -1.38 1.46 1.35
C LEU A 70 -1.26 1.09 2.83
N LEU A 71 -2.38 1.09 3.56
CA LEU A 71 -2.42 0.69 4.97
C LEU A 71 -2.05 -0.79 5.14
N HIS A 72 -2.52 -1.66 4.25
CA HIS A 72 -2.17 -3.07 4.31
C HIS A 72 -0.71 -3.32 3.94
N LYS A 73 -0.16 -2.61 2.95
CA LYS A 73 1.26 -2.68 2.59
C LYS A 73 2.14 -2.25 3.76
N SER A 74 1.83 -1.12 4.40
CA SER A 74 2.59 -0.64 5.55
C SER A 74 2.53 -1.62 6.73
N TYR A 75 1.36 -2.22 6.99
CA TYR A 75 1.21 -3.29 7.97
C TYR A 75 2.11 -4.51 7.66
N ARG A 76 2.15 -4.96 6.39
CA ARG A 76 3.02 -6.08 5.97
C ARG A 76 4.51 -5.79 6.18
N ILE A 77 4.92 -4.54 6.04
CA ILE A 77 6.32 -4.11 6.20
C ILE A 77 6.67 -3.97 7.70
N LEU A 78 5.74 -3.49 8.53
CA LEU A 78 5.95 -3.34 9.97
C LEU A 78 5.83 -4.65 10.74
N ARG A 79 5.13 -5.64 10.19
CA ARG A 79 5.03 -6.97 10.78
C ARG A 79 6.46 -7.51 11.03
N PRO A 80 6.83 -7.82 12.29
CA PRO A 80 8.07 -8.54 12.53
C PRO A 80 7.98 -9.87 11.78
N LEU A 81 8.98 -10.15 10.94
CA LEU A 81 9.13 -11.51 10.40
C LEU A 81 9.25 -12.45 11.61
N PRO A 82 8.57 -13.61 11.60
CA PRO A 82 8.84 -14.63 12.60
C PRO A 82 10.34 -14.82 12.64
N GLN A 83 10.97 -14.58 13.80
CA GLN A 83 12.39 -14.84 13.97
C GLN A 83 12.61 -16.28 13.52
N ALA A 84 13.33 -16.47 12.41
CA ALA A 84 13.76 -17.79 12.02
C ALA A 84 14.42 -18.40 13.26
N ALA A 85 13.85 -19.51 13.69
CA ALA A 85 14.21 -20.21 14.90
C ALA A 85 15.73 -20.30 15.06
N SER A 86 16.23 -19.92 16.23
CA SER A 86 17.21 -20.69 17.01
C SER A 86 18.23 -21.59 16.26
N GLU A 87 18.97 -21.07 15.29
CA GLU A 87 20.11 -21.80 14.71
C GLU A 87 21.29 -20.81 14.66
N THR A 88 21.99 -20.61 15.76
CA THR A 88 23.21 -21.38 15.99
C THR A 88 23.60 -21.28 17.45
N GLU A 89 23.16 -22.23 18.26
CA GLU A 89 23.84 -22.57 19.50
C GLU A 89 25.20 -23.18 19.12
N PRO A 90 26.35 -22.55 19.45
CA PRO A 90 27.62 -23.20 19.23
C PRO A 90 27.73 -24.35 20.23
N ARG A 91 27.60 -25.59 19.73
CA ARG A 91 28.14 -26.77 20.41
C ARG A 91 29.64 -26.56 20.59
N HIS A 92 30.04 -25.95 21.69
CA HIS A 92 31.34 -26.18 22.27
C HIS A 92 31.30 -27.56 22.91
N ALA A 93 31.45 -28.58 22.06
CA ALA A 93 31.79 -29.91 22.49
C ALA A 93 33.15 -29.84 23.20
N GLU A 94 33.18 -30.39 24.40
CA GLU A 94 34.35 -30.71 25.20
C GLU A 94 35.51 -31.20 24.33
N VAL A 95 36.62 -30.45 24.33
CA VAL A 95 37.94 -31.02 24.04
C VAL A 95 38.53 -31.40 25.40
N ARG A 96 38.46 -32.70 25.72
CA ARG A 96 39.32 -33.33 26.73
C ARG A 96 40.60 -33.80 26.08
#